data_AF-A0A926CSR8-F1
#
_entry.id   AF-A0A926CSR8-F1
#
_cell.length_a   1.000
_cell.length_b   1.000
_cell.length_c   1.000
_cell.angle_alpha   90.00
_cell.angle_beta   90.00
_cell.angle_gamma   90.00
#
_symmetry.space_group_name_H-M   'P 1'
#
loop_
_entity.id
_entity.type
_entity.pdbx_description
1 polymer ?
#
loop_
_entity_poly.entity_id
_entity_poly.type
_entity_poly.pdbx_seq_one_letter_code
_entity_poly.pdbx_strand_id
1 'polypeptide(L)'
;MSRERRSRYDRPRYYISWTALVLGVLVGLIGGIFLAWNVTPTQEFDTEPWQLNQPDKANYVVAVMVSYAYDGDLARTINTLAALRPPVNPIDYVAQVACDLARTGYVDSSSGLNAIRSMMRFYQGQGRSGCADSLIPPENDTLATEEITVLASPTLEPPPSKTPPVDVVTAPTDTPSVVVIPTSAPGTTFRIARLDPPFCDVEFPGVIEVYVQDGSGNPMPGQPVRVRWDSGESTFFSGMKPERGLDYADFQMEANKGYTVDMPGLSDPTTSPIVALACETADGQPSIESYRIVFRPAFN
;
A
#
# COMPACT_ATOMS: atom_id res chain seq x y z
N MET A 1 19.16 -85.49 -47.98
CA MET A 1 17.87 -84.77 -47.81
C MET A 1 17.58 -84.60 -46.32
N SER A 2 18.08 -83.51 -45.73
CA SER A 2 17.80 -83.10 -44.35
C SER A 2 16.60 -82.14 -44.36
N ARG A 3 15.43 -82.61 -43.92
CA ARG A 3 14.22 -81.78 -43.81
C ARG A 3 14.26 -81.05 -42.46
N GLU A 4 14.45 -79.74 -42.52
CA GLU A 4 14.44 -78.85 -41.37
C GLU A 4 13.11 -78.88 -40.61
N ARG A 5 13.23 -78.88 -39.28
CA ARG A 5 12.13 -78.86 -38.32
C ARG A 5 11.41 -77.52 -38.36
N ARG A 6 10.09 -77.53 -38.52
CA ARG A 6 9.24 -76.38 -38.16
C ARG A 6 8.71 -76.56 -36.75
N SER A 7 9.29 -75.78 -35.83
CA SER A 7 8.77 -75.56 -34.48
C SER A 7 7.35 -75.01 -34.55
N ARG A 8 6.44 -75.63 -33.80
CA ARG A 8 4.98 -75.41 -33.85
C ARG A 8 4.50 -74.50 -32.71
N TYR A 9 5.33 -73.55 -32.28
CA TYR A 9 4.99 -72.58 -31.23
C TYR A 9 5.47 -71.19 -31.64
N ASP A 10 4.68 -70.52 -32.47
CA ASP A 10 4.69 -69.06 -32.55
C ASP A 10 3.34 -68.56 -32.04
N ARG A 11 3.31 -68.24 -30.75
CA ARG A 11 2.17 -67.59 -30.11
C ARG A 11 2.50 -66.11 -30.07
N PRO A 12 1.81 -65.23 -30.82
CA PRO A 12 2.13 -63.81 -30.80
C PRO A 12 1.85 -63.29 -29.39
N ARG A 13 2.92 -63.00 -28.65
CA ARG A 13 2.85 -62.34 -27.35
C ARG A 13 2.62 -60.85 -27.62
N TYR A 14 1.36 -60.44 -27.67
CA TYR A 14 1.04 -59.01 -27.55
C TYR A 14 1.34 -58.61 -26.11
N TYR A 15 2.50 -57.98 -25.90
CA TYR A 15 3.00 -57.63 -24.56
C TYR A 15 2.21 -56.48 -23.90
N ILE A 16 1.32 -55.81 -24.65
CA ILE A 16 0.52 -54.68 -24.17
C ILE A 16 -0.92 -54.86 -24.64
N SER A 17 -1.85 -55.00 -23.68
CA SER A 17 -3.28 -55.01 -23.97
C SER A 17 -3.69 -53.62 -24.47
N TRP A 18 -4.16 -53.53 -25.71
CA TRP A 18 -4.61 -52.27 -26.32
C TRP A 18 -5.64 -51.53 -25.45
N THR A 19 -6.51 -52.28 -24.76
CA THR A 19 -7.51 -51.72 -23.83
C THR A 19 -6.87 -51.05 -22.61
N ALA A 20 -5.78 -51.62 -22.08
CA ALA A 20 -5.05 -51.04 -20.95
C ALA A 20 -4.34 -49.74 -21.34
N LEU A 21 -3.84 -49.67 -22.58
CA LEU A 21 -3.23 -48.45 -23.13
C LEU A 21 -4.26 -47.33 -23.25
N VAL A 22 -5.43 -47.60 -23.82
CA VAL A 22 -6.50 -46.60 -23.97
C VAL A 22 -7.01 -46.10 -22.62
N LEU A 23 -7.18 -47.00 -21.65
CA LEU A 23 -7.59 -46.61 -20.29
C LEU A 23 -6.52 -45.76 -19.59
N GLY A 24 -5.23 -46.11 -19.72
CA GLY A 24 -4.14 -45.30 -19.16
C GLY A 24 -4.10 -43.89 -19.74
N VAL A 25 -4.29 -43.75 -21.05
CA VAL A 25 -4.33 -42.43 -21.72
C VAL A 25 -5.53 -41.61 -21.25
N LEU A 26 -6.70 -42.23 -21.13
CA LEU A 26 -7.90 -41.54 -20.63
C LEU A 26 -7.71 -41.03 -19.19
N VAL A 27 -7.18 -41.86 -18.31
CA VAL A 27 -6.91 -41.47 -16.92
C VAL A 27 -5.86 -40.36 -16.86
N GLY A 28 -4.80 -40.45 -17.68
CA GLY A 28 -3.77 -39.41 -17.77
C GLY A 28 -4.30 -38.07 -18.28
N LEU A 29 -5.17 -38.07 -19.30
CA LEU A 29 -5.79 -36.85 -19.82
C LEU A 29 -6.73 -36.21 -18.80
N ILE A 30 -7.58 -37.02 -18.17
CA ILE A 30 -8.52 -36.53 -17.14
C ILE A 30 -7.73 -35.95 -15.96
N GLY A 31 -6.71 -36.67 -15.48
CA GLY A 31 -5.86 -36.20 -14.38
C GLY A 31 -5.07 -34.95 -14.74
N GLY A 32 -4.52 -34.88 -15.96
CA GLY A 32 -3.78 -33.73 -16.46
C GLY A 32 -4.63 -32.47 -16.57
N ILE A 33 -5.85 -32.58 -17.11
CA ILE A 33 -6.80 -31.46 -17.22
C ILE A 33 -7.23 -30.99 -15.83
N PHE A 34 -7.53 -31.93 -14.92
CA PHE A 34 -7.93 -31.60 -13.56
C PHE A 34 -6.83 -30.82 -12.82
N LEU A 35 -5.57 -31.28 -12.94
CA LEU A 35 -4.41 -30.60 -12.36
C LEU A 35 -4.19 -29.22 -13.00
N ALA A 36 -4.27 -29.12 -14.33
CA ALA A 36 -4.07 -27.85 -15.03
C ALA A 36 -5.06 -26.77 -14.59
N TRP A 37 -6.34 -27.11 -14.36
CA TRP A 37 -7.36 -26.13 -13.98
C TRP A 37 -7.43 -25.83 -12.48
N ASN A 38 -7.24 -26.81 -11.60
CA ASN A 38 -7.35 -26.59 -10.15
C ASN A 38 -6.05 -26.13 -9.49
N VAL A 39 -4.90 -26.54 -10.02
CA VAL A 39 -3.60 -26.30 -9.36
C VAL A 39 -2.86 -25.13 -10.00
N THR A 40 -2.99 -24.93 -11.31
CA THR A 40 -2.27 -23.89 -12.05
C THR A 40 -3.17 -23.12 -13.02
N PRO A 41 -4.14 -22.33 -12.50
CA PRO A 41 -4.92 -21.45 -13.36
C PRO A 41 -3.98 -20.54 -14.17
N THR A 42 -4.24 -20.40 -15.47
CA THR A 42 -3.44 -19.56 -16.37
C THR A 42 -3.55 -18.10 -15.92
N GLN A 43 -2.43 -17.51 -15.49
CA GLN A 43 -2.35 -16.07 -15.24
C GLN A 43 -1.88 -15.41 -16.54
N GLU A 44 -2.61 -14.41 -17.03
CA GLU A 44 -2.19 -13.63 -18.19
C GLU A 44 -1.20 -12.56 -17.74
N PHE A 45 0.08 -12.75 -18.06
CA PHE A 45 1.17 -11.92 -17.55
C PHE A 45 1.35 -10.58 -18.30
N ASP A 46 0.67 -10.39 -19.43
CA ASP A 46 0.83 -9.20 -20.30
C ASP A 46 -0.53 -8.55 -20.63
N THR A 47 -1.39 -8.36 -19.62
CA THR A 47 -2.65 -7.63 -19.81
C THR A 47 -2.41 -6.13 -19.62
N GLU A 48 -2.58 -5.33 -20.67
CA GLU A 48 -2.52 -3.88 -20.54
C GLU A 48 -3.74 -3.37 -19.74
N PRO A 49 -3.64 -2.28 -18.95
CA PRO A 49 -4.72 -1.82 -18.06
C PRO A 49 -6.08 -1.60 -18.74
N TRP A 50 -6.10 -1.22 -20.02
CA TRP A 50 -7.34 -1.01 -20.78
C TRP A 50 -8.03 -2.32 -21.21
N GLN A 51 -7.31 -3.45 -21.23
CA GLN A 51 -7.83 -4.78 -21.59
C GLN A 51 -8.52 -5.48 -20.42
N LEU A 52 -8.37 -4.97 -19.19
CA LEU A 52 -9.04 -5.51 -18.00
C LEU A 52 -10.56 -5.55 -18.18
N ASN A 53 -11.19 -6.57 -17.59
CA ASN A 53 -12.64 -6.62 -17.47
C ASN A 53 -13.13 -5.51 -16.51
N GLN A 54 -14.44 -5.24 -16.50
CA GLN A 54 -14.98 -4.12 -15.70
C GLN A 54 -14.73 -4.21 -14.19
N PRO A 55 -14.94 -5.36 -13.50
CA PRO A 55 -14.64 -5.43 -12.07
C PRO A 55 -13.14 -5.26 -11.78
N ASP A 56 -12.25 -5.78 -12.62
CA ASP A 56 -10.81 -5.63 -12.43
C ASP A 56 -10.34 -4.19 -12.70
N LYS A 57 -10.99 -3.48 -13.63
CA LYS A 57 -10.77 -2.04 -13.81
C LYS A 57 -11.11 -1.25 -12.56
N ALA A 58 -12.22 -1.57 -11.89
CA ALA A 58 -12.59 -0.91 -10.64
C ALA A 58 -11.53 -1.17 -9.54
N ASN A 59 -11.07 -2.41 -9.39
CA ASN A 59 -10.00 -2.76 -8.46
C ASN A 59 -8.67 -2.04 -8.77
N TYR A 60 -8.35 -1.92 -10.06
CA TYR A 60 -7.17 -1.18 -10.50
C TYR A 60 -7.28 0.32 -10.16
N VAL A 61 -8.44 0.94 -10.40
CA VAL A 61 -8.68 2.34 -10.01
C VAL A 61 -8.54 2.51 -8.50
N VAL A 62 -9.09 1.60 -7.69
CA VAL A 62 -8.88 1.62 -6.23
C VAL A 62 -7.39 1.62 -5.89
N ALA A 63 -6.61 0.71 -6.46
CA ALA A 63 -5.17 0.63 -6.19
C ALA A 63 -4.44 1.93 -6.54
N VAL A 64 -4.77 2.54 -7.68
CA VAL A 64 -4.22 3.84 -8.09
C VAL A 64 -4.61 4.95 -7.10
N MET A 65 -5.85 4.96 -6.60
CA MET A 65 -6.32 5.97 -5.64
C MET A 65 -5.72 5.80 -4.25
N VAL A 66 -5.46 4.56 -3.81
CA VAL A 66 -4.72 4.29 -2.58
C VAL A 66 -3.26 4.73 -2.73
N SER A 67 -2.62 4.48 -3.88
CA SER A 67 -1.28 5.00 -4.17
C SER A 67 -1.24 6.52 -4.15
N TYR A 68 -2.21 7.18 -4.77
CA TYR A 68 -2.31 8.64 -4.74
C TYR A 68 -2.49 9.19 -3.31
N ALA A 69 -3.29 8.53 -2.48
CA ALA A 69 -3.44 8.93 -1.08
C ALA A 69 -2.12 8.83 -0.28
N TYR A 70 -1.19 8.00 -0.76
CA TYR A 70 0.14 7.83 -0.20
C TYR A 70 1.13 8.89 -0.69
N ASP A 71 1.24 9.10 -2.01
CA ASP A 71 2.29 9.90 -2.65
C ASP A 71 1.86 11.32 -3.07
N GLY A 72 0.56 11.57 -3.23
CA GLY A 72 0.02 12.84 -3.71
C GLY A 72 0.41 13.21 -5.14
N ASP A 73 0.98 12.29 -5.93
CA ASP A 73 1.46 12.58 -7.29
C ASP A 73 0.29 12.56 -8.28
N LEU A 74 -0.30 13.75 -8.47
CA LEU A 74 -1.42 13.94 -9.39
C LEU A 74 -1.02 13.65 -10.84
N ALA A 75 0.17 14.04 -11.27
CA ALA A 75 0.59 13.90 -12.67
C ALA A 75 0.72 12.41 -13.04
N ARG A 76 1.39 11.63 -12.18
CA ARG A 76 1.50 10.18 -12.33
C ARG A 76 0.13 9.50 -12.27
N THR A 77 -0.71 9.92 -11.35
CA THR A 77 -2.06 9.37 -11.17
C THR A 77 -2.93 9.57 -12.40
N ILE A 78 -2.96 10.79 -12.95
CA ILE A 78 -3.75 11.09 -14.15
C ILE A 78 -3.21 10.32 -15.36
N ASN A 79 -1.89 10.22 -15.55
CA ASN A 79 -1.31 9.42 -16.62
C ASN A 79 -1.70 7.93 -16.51
N THR A 80 -1.68 7.40 -15.29
CA THR A 80 -2.05 6.01 -15.01
C THR A 80 -3.55 5.76 -15.26
N LEU A 81 -4.42 6.68 -14.84
CA LEU A 81 -5.85 6.61 -15.11
C LEU A 81 -6.17 6.80 -16.60
N ALA A 82 -5.44 7.65 -17.31
CA ALA A 82 -5.61 7.82 -18.75
C ALA A 82 -5.24 6.55 -19.54
N ALA A 83 -4.27 5.76 -19.05
CA ALA A 83 -3.88 4.49 -19.66
C ALA A 83 -4.99 3.42 -19.64
N LEU A 84 -5.95 3.50 -18.69
CA LEU A 84 -7.16 2.67 -18.69
C LEU A 84 -8.11 2.97 -19.85
N ARG A 85 -7.91 4.11 -20.54
CA ARG A 85 -8.81 4.66 -21.57
C ARG A 85 -10.26 4.70 -21.09
N PRO A 86 -10.55 5.42 -19.98
CA PRO A 86 -11.90 5.54 -19.47
C PRO A 86 -12.82 6.21 -20.50
N PRO A 87 -14.12 5.87 -20.51
CA PRO A 87 -15.09 6.47 -21.44
C PRO A 87 -15.35 7.96 -21.16
N VAL A 88 -15.00 8.42 -19.97
CA VAL A 88 -15.16 9.80 -19.48
C VAL A 88 -13.81 10.35 -19.02
N ASN A 89 -13.76 11.61 -18.58
CA ASN A 89 -12.56 12.17 -17.99
C ASN A 89 -12.05 11.29 -16.82
N PRO A 90 -10.73 11.07 -16.68
CA PRO A 90 -10.16 10.24 -15.62
C PRO A 90 -10.66 10.54 -14.20
N ILE A 91 -10.88 11.81 -13.86
CA ILE A 91 -11.35 12.22 -12.53
C ILE A 91 -12.82 11.86 -12.36
N ASP A 92 -13.65 12.10 -13.38
CA ASP A 92 -15.07 11.73 -13.36
C ASP A 92 -15.23 10.20 -13.32
N TYR A 93 -14.32 9.45 -13.95
CA TYR A 93 -14.30 7.99 -13.89
C TYR A 93 -14.05 7.48 -12.47
N VAL A 94 -13.13 8.09 -11.73
CA VAL A 94 -12.92 7.76 -10.30
C VAL A 94 -14.20 8.00 -9.49
N ALA A 95 -14.89 9.12 -9.70
CA ALA A 95 -16.16 9.40 -9.01
C ALA A 95 -17.25 8.36 -9.34
N GLN A 96 -17.29 7.86 -10.58
CA GLN A 96 -18.21 6.78 -10.99
C GLN A 96 -17.85 5.45 -10.32
N VAL A 97 -16.57 5.06 -10.32
CA VAL A 97 -16.14 3.82 -9.67
C VAL A 97 -16.40 3.89 -8.16
N ALA A 98 -16.13 5.02 -7.51
CA ALA A 98 -16.45 5.25 -6.11
C ALA A 98 -17.97 5.07 -5.83
N CYS A 99 -18.81 5.60 -6.72
CA CYS A 99 -20.26 5.46 -6.66
C CYS A 99 -20.71 4.00 -6.79
N ASP A 100 -20.18 3.27 -7.77
CA ASP A 100 -20.51 1.87 -8.01
C ASP A 100 -20.10 1.00 -6.82
N LEU A 101 -18.87 1.19 -6.31
CA LEU A 101 -18.38 0.46 -5.13
C LEU A 101 -19.20 0.78 -3.88
N ALA A 102 -19.56 2.04 -3.65
CA ALA A 102 -20.38 2.46 -2.51
C ALA A 102 -21.79 1.84 -2.49
N ARG A 103 -22.30 1.39 -3.66
CA ARG A 103 -23.58 0.69 -3.77
C ARG A 103 -23.49 -0.82 -3.55
N THR A 104 -22.27 -1.35 -3.46
CA THR A 104 -22.00 -2.78 -3.21
C THR A 104 -21.57 -3.02 -1.77
N GLY A 105 -21.40 -4.29 -1.37
CA GLY A 105 -20.82 -4.65 -0.07
C GLY A 105 -19.33 -4.31 0.10
N TYR A 106 -18.73 -3.56 -0.83
CA TYR A 106 -17.33 -3.12 -0.72
C TYR A 106 -17.09 -2.23 0.52
N VAL A 107 -18.08 -1.41 0.89
CA VAL A 107 -18.04 -0.54 2.09
C VAL A 107 -18.20 -1.30 3.41
N ASP A 108 -18.53 -2.59 3.38
CA ASP A 108 -18.75 -3.38 4.61
C ASP A 108 -17.43 -3.66 5.36
N SER A 109 -16.29 -3.40 4.72
CA SER A 109 -14.94 -3.49 5.29
C SER A 109 -14.35 -2.10 5.55
N SER A 110 -13.55 -1.95 6.61
CA SER A 110 -12.85 -0.69 6.91
C SER A 110 -11.91 -0.28 5.77
N SER A 111 -11.20 -1.24 5.16
CA SER A 111 -10.31 -1.00 4.03
C SER A 111 -11.08 -0.51 2.79
N GLY A 112 -12.23 -1.11 2.48
CA GLY A 112 -13.06 -0.68 1.36
C GLY A 112 -13.68 0.70 1.57
N LEU A 113 -14.11 1.00 2.80
CA LEU A 113 -14.57 2.34 3.17
C LEU A 113 -13.46 3.39 3.03
N ASN A 114 -12.24 3.10 3.51
CA ASN A 114 -11.09 4.01 3.41
C ASN A 114 -10.60 4.19 1.96
N ALA A 115 -10.67 3.13 1.15
CA ALA A 115 -10.43 3.22 -0.28
C ALA A 115 -11.40 4.21 -0.94
N ILE A 116 -12.72 4.07 -0.72
CA ILE A 116 -13.70 4.99 -1.31
C ILE A 116 -13.49 6.42 -0.79
N ARG A 117 -13.21 6.62 0.50
CA ARG A 117 -12.89 7.96 1.05
C ARG A 117 -11.66 8.59 0.39
N SER A 118 -10.67 7.79 0.02
CA SER A 118 -9.50 8.28 -0.72
C SER A 118 -9.87 8.70 -2.14
N MET A 119 -10.77 7.95 -2.80
CA MET A 119 -11.34 8.34 -4.10
C MET A 119 -12.15 9.64 -3.99
N MET A 120 -12.94 9.80 -2.93
CA MET A 120 -13.71 11.02 -2.64
C MET A 120 -12.80 12.23 -2.50
N ARG A 121 -11.78 12.14 -1.65
CA ARG A 121 -10.78 13.21 -1.48
C ARG A 121 -10.08 13.57 -2.78
N PHE A 122 -9.75 12.56 -3.61
CA PHE A 122 -9.13 12.80 -4.92
C PHE A 122 -10.01 13.66 -5.83
N TYR A 123 -11.26 13.27 -6.11
CA TYR A 123 -12.08 14.05 -7.06
C TYR A 123 -12.55 15.39 -6.47
N GLN A 124 -12.79 15.46 -5.15
CA GLN A 124 -13.16 16.71 -4.47
C GLN A 124 -12.02 17.73 -4.50
N GLY A 125 -10.77 17.28 -4.33
CA GLY A 125 -9.58 18.13 -4.47
C GLY A 125 -9.46 18.78 -5.85
N GLN A 126 -10.07 18.17 -6.87
CA GLN A 126 -10.11 18.68 -8.24
C GLN A 126 -11.38 19.49 -8.55
N GLY A 127 -12.17 19.83 -7.53
CA GLY A 127 -13.43 20.57 -7.67
C GLY A 127 -14.54 19.77 -8.33
N ARG A 128 -14.47 18.43 -8.30
CA ARG A 128 -15.52 17.52 -8.80
C ARG A 128 -16.33 16.97 -7.64
N SER A 129 -17.51 16.45 -7.95
CA SER A 129 -18.38 15.74 -6.99
C SER A 129 -18.87 14.42 -7.59
N GLY A 130 -19.26 13.50 -6.71
CA GLY A 130 -19.68 12.15 -7.07
C GLY A 130 -20.87 11.68 -6.25
N CYS A 131 -21.55 10.63 -6.70
CA CYS A 131 -22.69 10.09 -5.97
C CYS A 131 -22.29 9.54 -4.58
N ALA A 132 -21.04 9.08 -4.45
CA ALA A 132 -20.49 8.55 -3.21
C ALA A 132 -20.52 9.58 -2.07
N ASP A 133 -20.49 10.90 -2.38
CA ASP A 133 -20.60 12.00 -1.40
C ASP A 133 -21.91 11.95 -0.60
N SER A 134 -22.98 11.42 -1.21
CA SER A 134 -24.29 11.28 -0.55
C SER A 134 -24.51 9.93 0.10
N LEU A 135 -23.77 8.90 -0.34
CA LEU A 135 -23.92 7.53 0.14
C LEU A 135 -23.04 7.24 1.35
N ILE A 136 -21.89 7.92 1.44
CA ILE A 136 -20.94 7.78 2.53
C ILE A 136 -20.94 9.10 3.31
N PRO A 137 -21.47 9.12 4.55
CA PRO A 137 -21.48 10.34 5.33
C PRO A 137 -20.04 10.83 5.56
N PRO A 138 -19.80 12.16 5.50
CA PRO A 138 -18.53 12.72 5.90
C PRO A 138 -18.28 12.33 7.36
N GLU A 139 -17.03 12.02 7.68
CA GLU A 139 -16.58 11.94 9.05
C GLU A 139 -16.77 13.36 9.62
N ASN A 140 -17.79 13.55 10.46
CA ASN A 140 -18.04 14.83 11.11
C ASN A 140 -16.90 15.07 12.12
N ASP A 141 -15.75 15.49 11.62
CA ASP A 141 -14.79 16.27 12.40
C ASP A 141 -15.38 17.66 12.59
N THR A 142 -16.34 17.76 13.51
CA THR A 142 -16.61 19.03 14.19
C THR A 142 -15.44 19.32 15.12
N LEU A 143 -14.36 19.84 14.56
CA LEU A 143 -13.38 20.65 15.29
C LEU A 143 -13.51 22.05 14.71
N ALA A 144 -14.10 22.94 15.52
CA ALA A 144 -14.19 24.34 15.24
C ALA A 144 -12.80 24.86 14.84
N THR A 145 -12.68 25.28 13.57
CA THR A 145 -11.57 26.13 13.13
C THR A 145 -11.79 27.47 13.82
N GLU A 146 -11.08 27.75 14.91
CA GLU A 146 -10.91 29.13 15.34
C GLU A 146 -10.02 29.81 14.29
N GLU A 147 -10.64 30.73 13.56
CA GLU A 147 -10.00 31.60 12.59
C GLU A 147 -9.08 32.59 13.32
N ILE A 148 -7.82 32.19 13.55
CA ILE A 148 -6.80 33.14 14.00
C ILE A 148 -6.44 34.03 12.81
N THR A 149 -6.96 35.25 12.84
CA THR A 149 -6.57 36.34 11.94
C THR A 149 -5.10 36.70 12.20
N VAL A 150 -4.19 36.22 11.36
CA VAL A 150 -2.77 36.62 11.42
C VAL A 150 -2.61 37.95 10.67
N LEU A 151 -2.31 39.02 11.40
CA LEU A 151 -1.93 40.31 10.81
C LEU A 151 -0.54 40.16 10.16
N ALA A 152 -0.43 40.39 8.85
CA ALA A 152 0.83 40.28 8.12
C ALA A 152 1.88 41.26 8.68
N SER A 153 3.00 40.73 9.15
CA SER A 153 4.22 41.50 9.46
C SER A 153 5.06 41.63 8.18
N PRO A 154 5.53 42.84 7.81
CA PRO A 154 6.29 43.03 6.59
C PRO A 154 7.65 42.30 6.67
N THR A 155 7.84 41.30 5.82
CA THR A 155 9.12 40.61 5.61
C THR A 155 9.94 41.38 4.58
N LEU A 156 11.19 41.70 4.91
CA LEU A 156 12.15 42.40 4.04
C LEU A 156 12.60 41.49 2.88
N GLU A 157 12.72 42.07 1.68
CA GLU A 157 13.21 41.41 0.45
C GLU A 157 14.67 40.89 0.61
N PRO A 158 14.99 39.69 0.09
CA PRO A 158 16.37 39.24 -0.02
C PRO A 158 17.10 39.95 -1.17
N PRO A 159 18.42 40.21 -1.04
CA PRO A 159 19.19 40.89 -2.08
C PRO A 159 19.40 40.00 -3.32
N PRO A 160 19.48 40.60 -4.53
CA PRO A 160 19.70 39.86 -5.76
C PRO A 160 21.16 39.38 -5.86
N SER A 161 21.34 38.06 -6.03
CA SER A 161 22.63 37.48 -6.43
C SER A 161 22.59 37.12 -7.91
N LYS A 162 23.51 37.70 -8.69
CA LYS A 162 23.75 37.38 -10.10
C LYS A 162 24.92 36.40 -10.18
N THR A 163 24.66 35.16 -10.64
CA THR A 163 25.70 34.24 -11.10
C THR A 163 25.24 33.59 -12.43
N PRO A 164 26.10 33.46 -13.46
CA PRO A 164 25.70 33.10 -14.82
C PRO A 164 25.41 31.60 -14.99
N PRO A 165 24.58 31.19 -15.97
CA PRO A 165 24.38 29.80 -16.31
C PRO A 165 25.59 29.25 -17.10
N VAL A 166 26.09 28.09 -16.66
CA VAL A 166 27.02 27.25 -17.44
C VAL A 166 26.16 26.21 -18.17
N ASP A 167 26.14 26.27 -19.50
CA ASP A 167 25.55 25.24 -20.36
C ASP A 167 26.36 23.95 -20.24
N VAL A 168 25.75 22.90 -19.68
CA VAL A 168 26.25 21.53 -19.78
C VAL A 168 25.31 20.75 -20.68
N VAL A 169 25.78 20.46 -21.89
CA VAL A 169 25.14 19.53 -22.83
C VAL A 169 25.39 18.12 -22.32
N THR A 170 24.36 17.44 -21.81
CA THR A 170 24.37 16.00 -21.53
C THR A 170 23.71 15.25 -22.69
N ALA A 171 24.52 14.48 -23.41
CA ALA A 171 24.04 13.48 -24.36
C ALA A 171 23.42 12.29 -23.61
N PRO A 172 22.33 11.68 -24.09
CA PRO A 172 21.73 10.51 -23.45
C PRO A 172 22.67 9.31 -23.56
N THR A 173 23.07 8.75 -22.42
CA THR A 173 23.73 7.44 -22.34
C THR A 173 22.67 6.41 -22.01
N ASP A 174 22.49 5.43 -22.91
CA ASP A 174 21.62 4.27 -22.71
C ASP A 174 22.02 3.51 -21.44
N THR A 175 21.18 3.59 -20.42
CA THR A 175 21.32 2.82 -19.18
C THR A 175 20.53 1.52 -19.33
N PRO A 176 21.13 0.34 -19.12
CA PRO A 176 20.40 -0.92 -19.19
C PRO A 176 19.32 -0.97 -18.11
N SER A 177 18.08 -1.25 -18.53
CA SER A 177 16.92 -1.37 -17.65
C SER A 177 17.14 -2.47 -16.60
N VAL A 178 17.17 -2.07 -15.33
CA VAL A 178 17.08 -3.00 -14.20
C VAL A 178 15.66 -3.56 -14.18
N VAL A 179 15.54 -4.87 -14.29
CA VAL A 179 14.28 -5.60 -14.09
C VAL A 179 13.91 -5.49 -12.61
N VAL A 180 12.95 -4.63 -12.29
CA VAL A 180 12.34 -4.59 -10.96
C VAL A 180 11.32 -5.71 -10.91
N ILE A 181 11.66 -6.81 -10.28
CA ILE A 181 10.69 -7.86 -9.96
C ILE A 181 9.72 -7.20 -8.96
N PRO A 182 8.39 -7.17 -9.22
CA PRO A 182 7.47 -6.70 -8.20
C PRO A 182 7.57 -7.65 -7.01
N THR A 183 8.21 -7.17 -5.94
CA THR A 183 8.15 -7.83 -4.63
C THR A 183 6.66 -7.88 -4.26
N SER A 184 6.09 -9.08 -4.33
CA SER A 184 4.77 -9.35 -3.76
C SER A 184 4.78 -8.87 -2.30
N ALA A 185 4.03 -7.82 -2.00
CA ALA A 185 3.85 -7.34 -0.64
C ALA A 185 3.17 -8.45 0.17
N PRO A 186 3.78 -8.99 1.24
CA PRO A 186 3.10 -9.92 2.11
C PRO A 186 1.96 -9.20 2.83
N GLY A 187 0.74 -9.66 2.57
CA GLY A 187 -0.53 -9.10 3.05
C GLY A 187 -0.75 -9.29 4.55
N THR A 188 -0.11 -8.45 5.35
CA THR A 188 -0.53 -8.22 6.74
C THR A 188 -1.00 -6.79 6.83
N THR A 189 -2.31 -6.57 6.80
CA THR A 189 -2.87 -5.28 7.17
C THR A 189 -2.59 -5.07 8.66
N PHE A 190 -2.01 -3.95 9.04
CA PHE A 190 -1.73 -3.54 10.40
C PHE A 190 -2.75 -2.51 10.86
N ARG A 191 -2.92 -2.39 12.17
CA ARG A 191 -3.66 -1.30 12.81
C ARG A 191 -2.88 -0.76 14.00
N ILE A 192 -3.17 0.48 14.37
CA ILE A 192 -2.74 1.05 15.64
C ILE A 192 -3.50 0.30 16.74
N ALA A 193 -2.85 -0.68 17.36
CA ALA A 193 -3.44 -1.49 18.42
C ALA A 193 -3.45 -0.75 19.76
N ARG A 194 -2.50 0.19 19.92
CA ARG A 194 -2.41 1.07 21.08
C ARG A 194 -1.74 2.37 20.70
N LEU A 195 -2.32 3.47 21.16
CA LEU A 195 -1.72 4.79 21.20
C LEU A 195 -1.83 5.25 22.65
N ASP A 196 -0.71 5.28 23.36
CA ASP A 196 -0.70 5.69 24.76
C ASP A 196 -0.84 7.23 24.86
N PRO A 197 -1.41 7.75 25.97
CA PRO A 197 -1.38 9.19 26.25
C PRO A 197 0.05 9.75 26.21
N PRO A 198 0.23 11.04 25.86
CA PRO A 198 1.56 11.66 25.89
C PRO A 198 2.18 11.53 27.28
N PHE A 199 3.49 11.29 27.31
CA PHE A 199 4.28 11.21 28.54
C PHE A 199 5.47 12.15 28.48
N CYS A 200 5.94 12.58 29.65
CA CYS A 200 7.02 13.55 29.78
C CYS A 200 8.25 12.84 30.35
N ASP A 201 9.32 12.80 29.55
CA ASP A 201 10.59 12.15 29.90
C ASP A 201 11.74 13.12 29.62
N VAL A 202 12.66 13.28 30.57
CA VAL A 202 13.83 14.18 30.43
C VAL A 202 14.99 13.52 29.68
N GLU A 203 15.05 12.19 29.67
CA GLU A 203 16.05 11.40 28.97
C GLU A 203 15.70 11.28 27.48
N PHE A 204 14.41 11.18 27.17
CA PHE A 204 13.89 11.09 25.79
C PHE A 204 12.76 12.10 25.52
N PRO A 205 13.07 13.42 25.48
CA PRO A 205 12.08 14.45 25.22
C PRO A 205 11.69 14.50 23.74
N GLY A 206 10.38 14.61 23.46
CA GLY A 206 9.87 14.81 22.10
C GLY A 206 10.12 13.64 21.15
N VAL A 207 10.00 12.39 21.62
CA VAL A 207 10.22 11.20 20.80
C VAL A 207 8.90 10.47 20.56
N ILE A 208 8.69 10.01 19.32
CA ILE A 208 7.64 9.03 19.02
C ILE A 208 8.28 7.65 19.08
N GLU A 209 7.94 6.87 20.10
CA GLU A 209 8.31 5.47 20.20
C GLU A 209 7.30 4.60 19.46
N VAL A 210 7.79 3.76 18.55
CA VAL A 210 6.96 2.86 17.75
C VAL A 210 7.40 1.42 18.00
N TYR A 211 6.43 0.57 18.34
CA TYR A 211 6.62 -0.86 18.52
C TYR A 211 5.75 -1.62 17.51
N VAL A 212 6.35 -2.51 16.73
CA VAL A 212 5.62 -3.35 15.76
C VAL A 212 5.62 -4.80 16.22
N GLN A 213 4.44 -5.30 16.61
CA GLN A 213 4.28 -6.60 17.25
C GLN A 213 3.34 -7.50 16.47
N ASP A 214 3.55 -8.81 16.53
CA ASP A 214 2.63 -9.78 15.95
C ASP A 214 1.35 -9.93 16.78
N GLY A 215 0.48 -10.84 16.34
CA GLY A 215 -0.76 -11.18 17.00
C GLY A 215 -0.64 -11.70 18.44
N SER A 216 0.51 -12.26 18.80
CA SER A 216 0.84 -12.79 20.12
C SER A 216 1.65 -11.80 20.95
N GLY A 217 1.96 -10.62 20.42
CA GLY A 217 2.80 -9.61 21.07
C GLY A 217 4.31 -9.84 20.90
N ASN A 218 4.73 -10.77 20.03
CA ASN A 218 6.15 -10.95 19.73
C ASN A 218 6.66 -9.82 18.86
N PRO A 219 7.94 -9.43 19.01
CA PRO A 219 8.50 -8.32 18.26
C PRO A 219 8.67 -8.68 16.77
N MET A 220 8.29 -7.77 15.88
CA MET A 220 8.49 -7.90 14.43
C MET A 220 9.49 -6.86 13.92
N PRO A 221 10.74 -7.27 13.63
CA PRO A 221 11.73 -6.40 13.02
C PRO A 221 11.47 -6.17 11.52
N GLY A 222 12.10 -5.12 10.98
CA GLY A 222 12.12 -4.81 9.55
C GLY A 222 10.81 -4.26 8.99
N GLN A 223 9.87 -3.86 9.86
CA GLN A 223 8.59 -3.30 9.44
C GLN A 223 8.72 -1.81 9.18
N PRO A 224 8.24 -1.30 8.03
CA PRO A 224 8.34 0.11 7.70
C PRO A 224 7.34 0.92 8.53
N VAL A 225 7.79 2.07 9.02
CA VAL A 225 6.99 3.06 9.71
C VAL A 225 7.27 4.41 9.07
N ARG A 226 6.22 5.18 8.84
CA ARG A 226 6.29 6.50 8.24
C ARG A 226 5.71 7.55 9.18
N VAL A 227 6.41 8.67 9.25
CA VAL A 227 5.96 9.89 9.93
C VAL A 227 5.87 11.01 8.90
N ARG A 228 4.74 11.71 8.88
CA ARG A 228 4.44 12.83 7.98
C ARG A 228 4.17 14.10 8.77
N TRP A 229 4.60 15.24 8.25
CA TRP A 229 4.34 16.57 8.78
C TRP A 229 4.23 17.59 7.62
N ASP A 230 3.96 18.86 7.94
CA ASP A 230 3.62 19.88 6.93
C ASP A 230 4.67 20.10 5.82
N SER A 231 5.96 19.82 6.09
CA SER A 231 7.06 20.07 5.16
C SER A 231 7.72 18.81 4.60
N GLY A 232 7.20 17.61 4.90
CA GLY A 232 7.76 16.37 4.37
C GLY A 232 7.29 15.10 5.07
N GLU A 233 7.98 14.01 4.75
CA GLU A 233 7.82 12.71 5.38
C GLU A 233 9.16 12.05 5.65
N SER A 234 9.19 11.13 6.61
CA SER A 234 10.34 10.30 6.94
C SER A 234 9.88 8.86 7.12
N THR A 235 10.61 7.92 6.52
CA THR A 235 10.37 6.48 6.67
C THR A 235 11.55 5.85 7.38
N PHE A 236 11.25 5.03 8.38
CA PHE A 236 12.21 4.27 9.18
C PHE A 236 11.68 2.87 9.45
N PHE A 237 12.49 2.00 10.06
CA PHE A 237 12.19 0.57 10.19
C PHE A 237 12.32 0.09 11.63
N SER A 238 11.43 -0.82 12.06
CA SER A 238 11.52 -1.49 13.35
C SER A 238 12.76 -2.39 13.45
N GLY A 239 13.31 -2.54 14.65
CA GLY A 239 14.43 -3.43 14.93
C GLY A 239 15.81 -2.88 14.54
N MET A 240 15.89 -1.61 14.12
CA MET A 240 17.16 -0.94 13.82
C MET A 240 17.97 -0.56 15.08
N LYS A 241 17.37 -0.69 16.28
CA LYS A 241 17.99 -0.45 17.59
C LYS A 241 17.83 -1.69 18.49
N PRO A 242 18.65 -2.74 18.30
CA PRO A 242 18.49 -4.02 19.00
C PRO A 242 18.59 -3.92 20.52
N GLU A 243 19.27 -2.89 21.03
CA GLU A 243 19.38 -2.58 22.46
C GLU A 243 18.05 -2.12 23.10
N ARG A 244 17.10 -1.63 22.30
CA ARG A 244 15.76 -1.20 22.75
C ARG A 244 14.68 -2.24 22.48
N GLY A 245 14.91 -3.14 21.53
CA GLY A 245 13.98 -4.21 21.15
C GLY A 245 13.98 -4.46 19.65
N LEU A 246 13.64 -5.69 19.24
CA LEU A 246 13.56 -6.05 17.82
C LEU A 246 12.32 -5.45 17.12
N ASP A 247 11.35 -4.94 17.85
CA ASP A 247 10.18 -4.24 17.36
C ASP A 247 10.28 -2.71 17.46
N TYR A 248 11.35 -2.19 18.06
CA TYR A 248 11.48 -0.78 18.37
C TYR A 248 11.92 0.03 17.16
N ALA A 249 11.29 1.18 17.00
CA ALA A 249 11.70 2.27 16.16
C ALA A 249 11.37 3.61 16.85
N ASP A 250 12.09 4.67 16.49
CA ASP A 250 11.81 5.99 17.00
C ASP A 250 11.94 7.10 15.96
N PHE A 251 11.30 8.22 16.26
CA PHE A 251 11.41 9.45 15.50
C PHE A 251 11.50 10.65 16.45
N GLN A 252 12.46 11.53 16.20
CA GLN A 252 12.64 12.77 16.95
C GLN A 252 11.70 13.85 16.41
N MET A 253 10.81 14.34 17.27
CA MET A 253 9.92 15.46 16.96
C MET A 253 10.58 16.80 17.22
N GLU A 254 10.23 17.77 16.39
CA GLU A 254 10.34 19.20 16.68
C GLU A 254 9.10 19.70 17.44
N ALA A 255 9.34 20.61 18.38
CA ALA A 255 8.29 21.22 19.21
C ALA A 255 7.24 21.97 18.38
N ASN A 256 5.98 21.91 18.82
CA ASN A 256 4.84 22.59 18.20
C ASN A 256 4.56 22.22 16.73
N LYS A 257 5.08 21.08 16.26
CA LYS A 257 4.79 20.54 14.93
C LYS A 257 3.89 19.31 15.05
N GLY A 258 2.92 19.18 14.15
CA GLY A 258 2.01 18.03 14.09
C GLY A 258 2.57 16.91 13.22
N TYR A 259 2.49 15.68 13.74
CA TYR A 259 2.98 14.48 13.08
C TYR A 259 1.86 13.46 12.91
N THR A 260 1.76 12.89 11.71
CA THR A 260 0.89 11.75 11.43
C THR A 260 1.76 10.52 11.23
N VAL A 261 1.47 9.46 11.99
CA VAL A 261 2.23 8.20 11.93
C VAL A 261 1.39 7.10 11.31
N ASP A 262 1.97 6.36 10.36
CA ASP A 262 1.34 5.24 9.66
C ASP A 262 2.37 4.16 9.30
N MET A 263 1.90 2.96 8.98
CA MET A 263 2.71 1.96 8.29
C MET A 263 2.38 2.03 6.79
N PRO A 264 3.35 2.39 5.94
CA PRO A 264 3.11 2.74 4.54
C PRO A 264 2.48 1.59 3.75
N GLY A 265 1.24 1.76 3.31
CA GLY A 265 0.48 0.75 2.57
C GLY A 265 0.03 -0.46 3.40
N LEU A 266 0.25 -0.42 4.72
CA LEU A 266 0.01 -1.51 5.64
C LEU A 266 -1.00 -1.13 6.73
N SER A 267 -1.03 0.11 7.21
CA SER A 267 -2.01 0.57 8.22
C SER A 267 -2.68 1.87 7.82
N ASP A 268 -3.81 2.14 8.47
CA ASP A 268 -4.37 3.50 8.51
C ASP A 268 -3.43 4.42 9.33
N PRO A 269 -3.38 5.72 8.98
CA PRO A 269 -2.64 6.72 9.76
C PRO A 269 -3.30 7.00 11.11
N THR A 270 -2.53 7.64 12.00
CA THR A 270 -3.07 8.18 13.25
C THR A 270 -4.18 9.18 12.95
N THR A 271 -5.34 9.04 13.60
CA THR A 271 -6.53 9.86 13.35
C THR A 271 -6.35 11.32 13.75
N SER A 272 -5.53 11.58 14.77
CA SER A 272 -5.21 12.94 15.23
C SER A 272 -3.71 13.20 15.09
N PRO A 273 -3.30 14.41 14.68
CA PRO A 273 -1.89 14.77 14.62
C PRO A 273 -1.29 14.75 16.03
N ILE A 274 -0.16 14.08 16.15
CA ILE A 274 0.64 14.00 17.36
C ILE A 274 1.48 15.27 17.44
N VAL A 275 1.35 16.03 18.52
CA VAL A 275 2.06 17.30 18.67
C VAL A 275 2.98 17.23 19.88
N ALA A 276 4.23 17.62 19.69
CA ALA A 276 5.22 17.71 20.75
C ALA A 276 5.04 19.04 21.50
N LEU A 277 4.20 19.05 22.54
CA LEU A 277 3.97 20.22 23.40
C LEU A 277 4.96 20.24 24.57
N ALA A 278 5.17 21.42 25.15
CA ALA A 278 5.96 21.56 26.36
C ALA A 278 5.18 20.99 27.56
N CYS A 279 5.87 20.24 28.42
CA CYS A 279 5.29 19.66 29.61
C CYS A 279 6.29 19.62 30.78
N GLU A 280 5.80 19.32 31.99
CA GLU A 280 6.64 19.19 33.19
C GLU A 280 6.58 17.76 33.72
N THR A 281 7.72 17.19 34.10
CA THR A 281 7.76 15.87 34.75
C THR A 281 7.22 15.93 36.18
N ALA A 282 6.99 14.77 36.79
CA ALA A 282 6.56 14.69 38.19
C ALA A 282 7.53 15.39 39.17
N ASP A 283 8.79 15.52 38.79
CA ASP A 283 9.84 16.20 39.56
C ASP A 283 9.93 17.71 39.26
N GLY A 284 9.02 18.25 38.44
CA GLY A 284 8.96 19.66 38.06
C GLY A 284 10.02 20.09 37.04
N GLN A 285 10.60 19.15 36.28
CA GLN A 285 11.55 19.50 35.22
C GLN A 285 10.82 19.74 33.89
N PRO A 286 11.18 20.82 33.16
CA PRO A 286 10.60 21.07 31.85
C PRO A 286 11.08 20.02 30.84
N SER A 287 10.15 19.49 30.05
CA SER A 287 10.39 18.55 28.96
C SER A 287 9.40 18.79 27.81
N ILE A 288 9.44 17.92 26.79
CA ILE A 288 8.55 17.91 25.65
C ILE A 288 7.84 16.55 25.63
N GLU A 289 6.55 16.57 25.32
CA GLU A 289 5.72 15.36 25.24
C GLU A 289 6.27 14.37 24.22
N SER A 290 6.39 13.12 24.68
CA SER A 290 6.73 11.94 23.90
C SER A 290 5.52 11.02 23.80
N TYR A 291 5.47 10.21 22.75
CA TYR A 291 4.32 9.36 22.44
C TYR A 291 4.76 7.91 22.24
N ARG A 292 3.88 6.97 22.58
CA ARG A 292 4.12 5.54 22.35
C ARG A 292 3.00 4.94 21.51
N ILE A 293 3.39 4.29 20.42
CA ILE A 293 2.50 3.70 19.43
C ILE A 293 2.84 2.22 19.27
N VAL A 294 1.81 1.36 19.27
CA VAL A 294 1.97 -0.08 19.03
C VAL A 294 1.14 -0.48 17.82
N PHE A 295 1.81 -0.99 16.79
CA PHE A 295 1.18 -1.59 15.63
C PHE A 295 1.05 -3.11 15.80
N ARG A 296 -0.10 -3.66 15.42
CA ARG A 296 -0.33 -5.11 15.33
C ARG A 296 -1.12 -5.48 14.09
N PRO A 297 -1.03 -6.74 13.61
CA PRO A 297 -1.90 -7.25 12.56
C PRO A 297 -3.38 -6.97 12.86
N ALA A 298 -4.08 -6.44 11.87
CA ALA A 298 -5.53 -6.33 11.86
C ALA A 298 -6.09 -7.74 11.59
N PHE A 299 -6.40 -8.47 12.64
CA PHE A 299 -7.17 -9.71 12.51
C PHE A 299 -8.56 -9.40 11.94
N ASN A 300 -8.91 -10.09 10.86
CA ASN A 300 -10.24 -10.14 10.27
C ASN A 300 -11.01 -11.32 10.87
#